data_AF-Q95JF7-F1
#
_entry.id   AF-Q95JF7-F1
#
_cell.length_a   1.000
_cell.length_b   1.000
_cell.length_c   1.000
_cell.angle_alpha   90.00
_cell.angle_beta   90.00
_cell.angle_gamma   90.00
#
_symmetry.space_group_name_H-M   'P 1'
#
loop_
_entity.id
_entity.type
_entity.pdbx_description
1 polymer ?
#
loop_
_entity_poly.entity_id
_entity_poly.type
_entity_poly.pdbx_seq_one_letter_code
_entity_poly.pdbx_strand_id
1 'polypeptide(L)'
;TFPFLFAVMFGDFGHGILMTLFAVWMVLRESRLLSQKNENEMFSTVFSGRYIILLMGVFSIYTGLIYNDCFSKSLNIFGSSWSVRPMFTLSNWTEDTLRGNPVLQLNPSVPGVFGGPYPFGIDPIWNIATNKLTFLNSFKMKMSVILGIIHMLFGVSLSLFNHIYFKKPLNIYFGFIPEIIFMTSLFGYLVILIFYKWTAYDAHTSEHAPSLLIHFINMFLFSYPDSGSSMLYSGQKGIQCFLVVVALLCVPWMLLFKPLVLRRQYLRRKHL
;
A
#
# COMPACT_ATOMS: atom_id res chain seq x y z
N THR A 1 -1.92 7.79 13.14
CA THR A 1 -1.79 6.75 12.08
C THR A 1 -2.52 5.47 12.45
N PHE A 2 -2.52 5.03 13.72
CA PHE A 2 -3.14 3.78 14.15
C PHE A 2 -4.60 3.58 13.66
N PRO A 3 -5.55 4.52 13.86
CA PRO A 3 -6.93 4.32 13.38
C PRO A 3 -7.06 4.16 11.86
N PHE A 4 -6.18 4.81 11.09
CA PHE A 4 -6.15 4.69 9.63
C PHE A 4 -5.63 3.31 9.18
N LEU A 5 -4.56 2.79 9.79
CA LEU A 5 -4.06 1.44 9.49
C LEU A 5 -5.06 0.36 9.89
N PHE A 6 -5.77 0.56 11.02
CA PHE A 6 -6.90 -0.29 11.38
C PHE A 6 -7.98 -0.29 10.29
N ALA A 7 -8.38 0.89 9.82
CA ALA A 7 -9.40 1.03 8.80
C ALA A 7 -9.01 0.35 7.47
N VAL A 8 -7.73 0.39 7.07
CA VAL A 8 -7.24 -0.31 5.88
C VAL A 8 -7.44 -1.83 5.97
N MET A 9 -7.31 -2.41 7.18
CA MET A 9 -7.52 -3.84 7.45
C MET A 9 -9.01 -4.19 7.62
N PHE A 10 -9.78 -3.33 8.30
CA PHE A 10 -11.19 -3.59 8.63
C PHE A 10 -12.14 -3.27 7.45
N GLY A 11 -11.87 -2.19 6.71
CA GLY A 11 -12.21 -2.03 5.30
C GLY A 11 -13.68 -2.16 4.88
N ASP A 12 -14.66 -1.94 5.76
CA ASP A 12 -16.09 -2.08 5.44
C ASP A 12 -16.86 -0.83 5.86
N PHE A 13 -17.65 -0.29 4.94
CA PHE A 13 -18.47 0.89 5.15
C PHE A 13 -19.62 0.63 6.14
N GLY A 14 -20.34 -0.47 5.98
CA GLY A 14 -21.51 -0.81 6.79
C GLY A 14 -21.14 -1.10 8.24
N HIS A 15 -20.12 -1.94 8.45
CA HIS A 15 -19.60 -2.20 9.80
C HIS A 15 -18.94 -0.94 10.41
N GLY A 16 -18.30 -0.09 9.59
CA GLY A 16 -17.76 1.20 10.03
C GLY A 16 -18.82 2.15 10.57
N ILE A 17 -20.02 2.17 9.99
CA ILE A 17 -21.16 2.96 10.50
C ILE A 17 -21.57 2.45 11.88
N LEU A 18 -21.73 1.14 12.06
CA LEU A 18 -22.12 0.56 13.35
C LEU A 18 -21.09 0.87 14.44
N MET A 19 -19.80 0.75 14.13
CA MET A 19 -18.72 1.12 15.04
C MET A 19 -18.76 2.61 15.41
N THR A 20 -18.97 3.48 14.43
CA THR A 20 -19.10 4.93 14.66
C THR A 20 -20.30 5.27 15.54
N LEU A 21 -21.47 4.67 15.28
CA LEU A 21 -22.67 4.88 16.08
C LEU A 21 -22.47 4.47 17.54
N PHE A 22 -21.85 3.32 17.77
CA PHE A 22 -21.51 2.86 19.11
C PHE A 22 -20.50 3.80 19.81
N ALA A 23 -19.48 4.26 19.09
CA ALA A 23 -18.50 5.19 19.62
C ALA A 23 -19.11 6.56 19.98
N VAL A 24 -19.95 7.11 19.10
CA VAL A 24 -20.68 8.37 19.35
C VAL A 24 -21.59 8.23 20.55
N TRP A 25 -22.29 7.10 20.71
CA TRP A 25 -23.11 6.84 21.90
C TRP A 25 -22.29 6.90 23.20
N MET A 26 -21.08 6.33 23.22
CA MET A 26 -20.18 6.40 24.38
C MET A 26 -19.70 7.83 24.67
N VAL A 27 -19.39 8.60 23.63
CA VAL A 27 -18.92 9.99 23.77
C VAL A 27 -20.05 10.92 24.23
N LEU A 28 -21.25 10.80 23.66
CA LEU A 28 -22.39 11.64 24.05
C LEU A 28 -22.88 11.36 25.48
N ARG A 29 -22.80 10.10 25.93
CA ARG A 29 -23.21 9.70 27.28
C ARG A 29 -22.06 9.60 28.27
N GLU A 30 -20.93 10.25 28.00
CA GLU A 30 -19.71 10.14 28.81
C GLU A 30 -19.96 10.45 30.29
N SER A 31 -20.65 11.55 30.61
CA SER A 31 -20.93 11.94 32.01
C SER A 31 -21.74 10.89 32.77
N ARG A 32 -22.76 10.33 32.13
CA ARG A 32 -23.61 9.29 32.70
C ARG A 32 -22.85 7.97 32.89
N LEU A 33 -22.10 7.55 31.88
CA LEU A 33 -21.35 6.30 31.91
C LEU A 33 -20.19 6.34 32.90
N LEU A 34 -19.56 7.51 33.09
CA LEU A 34 -18.52 7.72 34.10
C LEU A 34 -19.10 7.69 35.53
N SER A 35 -20.31 8.23 35.72
CA SER A 35 -20.99 8.24 37.02
C SER A 35 -21.51 6.86 37.45
N GLN A 36 -21.63 5.93 36.50
CA GLN A 36 -22.11 4.58 36.75
C GLN A 36 -20.92 3.66 37.08
N LYS A 37 -20.97 2.99 38.24
CA LYS A 37 -19.96 1.99 38.59
C LYS A 37 -20.18 0.76 37.71
N ASN A 38 -19.38 0.62 36.66
CA ASN A 38 -19.43 -0.53 35.75
C ASN A 38 -18.51 -1.63 36.27
N GLU A 39 -19.06 -2.80 36.58
CA GLU A 39 -18.30 -3.98 37.03
C GLU A 39 -17.75 -4.81 35.86
N ASN A 40 -18.15 -4.52 34.63
CA ASN A 40 -17.69 -5.23 33.45
C ASN A 40 -16.36 -4.66 32.94
N GLU A 41 -15.27 -5.40 33.15
CA GLU A 41 -13.91 -5.02 32.72
C GLU A 41 -13.81 -4.73 31.22
N MET A 42 -14.49 -5.54 30.37
CA MET A 42 -14.46 -5.36 28.92
C MET A 42 -15.01 -3.99 28.51
N PHE A 43 -16.12 -3.57 29.13
CA PHE A 43 -16.74 -2.28 28.84
C PHE A 43 -15.87 -1.11 29.36
N SER A 44 -15.23 -1.28 30.52
CA SER A 44 -14.33 -0.27 31.10
C SER A 44 -13.13 0.04 30.20
N THR A 45 -12.48 -0.99 29.63
CA THR A 45 -11.37 -0.81 28.69
C THR A 45 -11.82 -0.12 27.40
N VAL A 46 -12.96 -0.54 26.83
CA VAL A 46 -13.53 0.03 25.60
C VAL A 46 -13.92 1.50 25.80
N PHE A 47 -14.56 1.82 26.94
CA PHE A 47 -14.96 3.18 27.27
C PHE A 47 -13.76 4.13 27.45
N SER A 48 -12.67 3.63 28.04
CA SER A 48 -11.40 4.35 28.15
C SER A 48 -10.84 4.71 26.76
N GLY A 49 -11.07 3.85 25.76
CA GLY A 49 -10.68 4.04 24.36
C GLY A 49 -11.72 4.69 23.45
N ARG A 50 -12.80 5.30 23.97
CA ARG A 50 -13.94 5.80 23.16
C ARG A 50 -13.56 6.68 21.96
N TYR A 51 -12.60 7.59 22.12
CA TYR A 51 -12.12 8.47 21.03
C TYR A 51 -11.29 7.72 19.97
N ILE A 52 -10.57 6.66 20.39
CA ILE A 52 -9.82 5.81 19.47
C ILE A 52 -10.79 5.04 18.58
N ILE A 53 -11.83 4.44 19.18
CA ILE A 53 -12.87 3.69 18.45
C ILE A 53 -13.66 4.62 17.52
N LEU A 54 -13.94 5.85 17.95
CA LEU A 54 -14.58 6.86 17.09
C LEU A 54 -13.77 7.13 15.83
N LEU A 55 -12.46 7.38 15.97
CA LEU A 55 -11.58 7.58 14.82
C LEU A 55 -11.48 6.32 13.96
N MET A 56 -11.41 5.13 14.56
CA MET A 56 -11.38 3.86 13.83
C MET A 56 -12.65 3.66 12.98
N GLY A 57 -13.82 3.97 13.54
CA GLY A 57 -15.10 3.90 12.83
C GLY A 57 -15.15 4.86 11.64
N VAL A 58 -14.79 6.14 11.85
CA VAL A 58 -14.81 7.17 10.79
C VAL A 58 -13.82 6.83 9.67
N PHE A 59 -12.60 6.41 10.00
CA PHE A 59 -11.65 5.99 8.97
C PHE A 59 -12.12 4.72 8.26
N SER A 60 -12.78 3.77 8.95
CA SER A 60 -13.35 2.57 8.31
C SER A 60 -14.44 2.92 7.31
N ILE A 61 -15.28 3.92 7.61
CA ILE A 61 -16.29 4.42 6.67
C ILE A 61 -15.59 4.94 5.41
N TYR A 62 -14.54 5.76 5.57
CA TYR A 62 -13.76 6.27 4.45
C TYR A 62 -13.12 5.14 3.62
N THR A 63 -12.40 4.21 4.24
CA THR A 63 -11.73 3.11 3.52
C THR A 63 -12.72 2.12 2.91
N GLY A 64 -13.86 1.88 3.57
CA GLY A 64 -14.94 1.04 3.05
C GLY A 64 -15.57 1.62 1.79
N LEU A 65 -15.71 2.96 1.72
CA LEU A 65 -16.11 3.63 0.48
C LEU A 65 -15.04 3.55 -0.62
N ILE A 66 -13.75 3.66 -0.27
CA ILE A 66 -12.65 3.48 -1.24
C ILE A 66 -12.63 2.05 -1.80
N TYR A 67 -12.85 1.04 -0.97
CA TYR A 67 -12.99 -0.35 -1.43
C TYR A 67 -14.33 -0.64 -2.11
N ASN A 68 -15.29 0.27 -1.97
CA ASN A 68 -16.67 0.13 -2.42
C ASN A 68 -17.33 -1.16 -1.89
N ASP A 69 -17.18 -1.39 -0.59
CA ASP A 69 -17.72 -2.57 0.11
C ASP A 69 -18.57 -2.15 1.32
N CYS A 70 -19.85 -2.54 1.27
CA CYS A 70 -20.85 -2.34 2.30
C CYS A 70 -21.55 -3.69 2.53
N PHE A 71 -21.21 -4.38 3.63
CA PHE A 71 -21.74 -5.71 3.94
C PHE A 71 -21.61 -6.70 2.75
N SER A 72 -20.45 -6.75 2.09
CA SER A 72 -20.17 -7.55 0.88
C SER A 72 -20.90 -7.11 -0.40
N LYS A 73 -21.59 -5.97 -0.37
CA LYS A 73 -22.28 -5.35 -1.52
C LYS A 73 -21.58 -4.06 -1.94
N SER A 74 -21.62 -3.77 -3.23
CA SER A 74 -21.01 -2.58 -3.82
C SER A 74 -22.05 -1.51 -4.06
N LEU A 75 -21.67 -0.24 -3.93
CA LEU A 75 -22.52 0.92 -4.16
C LEU A 75 -22.27 1.48 -5.56
N ASN A 76 -23.32 1.56 -6.37
CA ASN A 76 -23.26 2.18 -7.68
C ASN A 76 -23.66 3.66 -7.60
N ILE A 77 -22.71 4.53 -7.27
CA ILE A 77 -22.95 5.97 -7.06
C ILE A 77 -22.80 6.76 -8.37
N PHE A 78 -21.75 6.48 -9.14
CA PHE A 78 -21.40 7.25 -10.34
C PHE A 78 -21.76 6.56 -11.66
N GLY A 79 -22.31 5.35 -11.61
CA GLY A 79 -22.43 4.47 -12.77
C GLY A 79 -21.14 3.68 -13.00
N SER A 80 -21.25 2.40 -13.36
CA SER A 80 -20.06 1.60 -13.69
C SER A 80 -19.38 2.17 -14.92
N SER A 81 -18.05 2.27 -14.86
CA SER A 81 -17.22 2.69 -15.98
C SER A 81 -16.98 1.56 -16.98
N TRP A 82 -17.41 0.33 -16.65
CA TRP A 82 -17.41 -0.80 -17.56
C TRP A 82 -18.74 -0.92 -18.28
N SER A 83 -18.69 -1.12 -19.60
CA SER A 83 -19.88 -1.30 -20.42
C SER A 83 -19.77 -2.56 -21.27
N VAL A 84 -20.83 -3.37 -21.26
CA VAL A 84 -20.90 -4.61 -22.03
C VAL A 84 -21.42 -4.37 -23.46
N ARG A 85 -22.12 -3.25 -23.70
CA ARG A 85 -22.76 -2.94 -24.99
C ARG A 85 -21.79 -3.02 -26.19
N PRO A 86 -20.56 -2.49 -26.11
CA PRO A 86 -19.62 -2.55 -27.22
C PRO A 86 -19.18 -3.97 -27.56
N MET A 87 -19.33 -4.94 -26.66
CA MET A 87 -18.99 -6.33 -26.96
C MET A 87 -19.93 -6.94 -28.02
N PHE A 88 -21.21 -6.58 -27.98
CA PHE A 88 -22.20 -7.03 -28.97
C PHE A 88 -22.05 -6.31 -30.31
N THR A 89 -21.55 -5.07 -30.33
CA THR A 89 -21.43 -4.29 -31.57
C THR A 89 -20.07 -4.42 -32.25
N LEU A 90 -18.98 -4.56 -31.47
CA LEU A 90 -17.60 -4.52 -31.98
C LEU A 90 -16.84 -5.85 -31.85
N SER A 91 -17.25 -6.75 -30.95
CA SER A 91 -16.52 -8.00 -30.69
C SER A 91 -17.31 -9.28 -31.00
N ASN A 92 -18.32 -9.18 -31.88
CA ASN A 92 -19.10 -10.30 -32.41
C ASN A 92 -19.76 -11.20 -31.33
N TRP A 93 -20.11 -10.65 -30.16
CA TRP A 93 -20.95 -11.40 -29.23
C TRP A 93 -22.35 -11.53 -29.81
N THR A 94 -22.80 -12.77 -30.04
CA THR A 94 -24.14 -13.09 -30.52
C THR A 94 -24.98 -13.71 -29.41
N GLU A 95 -26.30 -13.74 -29.60
CA GLU A 95 -27.23 -14.40 -28.67
C GLU A 95 -26.85 -15.87 -28.42
N ASP A 96 -26.29 -16.56 -29.42
CA ASP A 96 -25.80 -17.94 -29.28
C ASP A 96 -24.63 -18.05 -28.29
N THR A 97 -23.75 -17.05 -28.25
CA THR A 97 -22.64 -17.02 -27.28
C THR A 97 -23.14 -16.83 -25.85
N LEU A 98 -24.23 -16.08 -25.66
CA LEU A 98 -24.86 -15.86 -24.36
C LEU A 98 -25.59 -17.11 -23.87
N ARG A 99 -26.23 -17.85 -24.77
CA ARG A 99 -26.94 -19.10 -24.43
C ARG A 99 -26.00 -20.28 -24.24
N GLY A 100 -24.88 -20.31 -24.96
CA GLY A 100 -23.90 -21.40 -24.92
C GLY A 100 -22.90 -21.31 -23.76
N ASN A 101 -22.54 -20.10 -23.32
CA ASN A 101 -21.47 -19.91 -22.32
C ASN A 101 -21.98 -19.32 -21.01
N PRO A 102 -21.77 -19.99 -19.86
CA PRO A 102 -22.21 -19.48 -18.56
C PRO A 102 -21.31 -18.37 -18.00
N VAL A 103 -20.07 -18.25 -18.48
CA VAL A 103 -19.09 -17.24 -18.04
C VAL A 103 -18.46 -16.60 -19.26
N LEU A 104 -18.52 -15.27 -19.32
CA LEU A 104 -17.96 -14.46 -20.41
C LEU A 104 -16.92 -13.48 -19.85
N GLN A 105 -15.87 -13.21 -20.64
CA GLN A 105 -14.81 -12.27 -20.28
C GLN A 105 -14.86 -11.04 -21.18
N LEU A 106 -14.94 -9.86 -20.57
CA LEU A 106 -14.87 -8.59 -21.27
C LEU A 106 -13.45 -8.30 -21.74
N ASN A 107 -13.29 -7.86 -22.98
CA ASN A 107 -12.00 -7.46 -23.54
C ASN A 107 -11.77 -5.95 -23.31
N PRO A 108 -10.83 -5.55 -22.44
CA PRO A 108 -10.57 -4.13 -22.16
C PRO A 108 -9.93 -3.37 -23.32
N SER A 109 -9.36 -4.07 -24.32
CA SER A 109 -8.75 -3.45 -25.50
C SER A 109 -9.77 -2.96 -26.53
N VAL A 110 -11.05 -3.34 -26.39
CA VAL A 110 -12.12 -2.91 -27.29
C VAL A 110 -12.62 -1.52 -26.84
N PRO A 111 -12.66 -0.51 -27.74
CA PRO A 111 -13.12 0.82 -27.40
C PRO A 111 -14.53 0.83 -26.81
N GLY A 112 -14.70 1.56 -25.71
CA GLY A 112 -15.97 1.71 -25.01
C GLY A 112 -16.28 0.63 -23.97
N VAL A 113 -15.58 -0.52 -23.98
CA VAL A 113 -15.77 -1.55 -22.93
C VAL A 113 -15.29 -1.04 -21.58
N PHE A 114 -14.15 -0.37 -21.58
CA PHE A 114 -13.63 0.37 -20.43
C PHE A 114 -13.70 1.88 -20.74
N GLY A 115 -14.60 2.60 -20.07
CA GLY A 115 -14.82 4.03 -20.25
C GLY A 115 -13.89 4.92 -19.42
N GLY A 116 -12.92 4.34 -18.72
CA GLY A 116 -12.00 5.03 -17.82
C GLY A 116 -12.11 4.56 -16.37
N PRO A 117 -11.23 5.04 -15.48
CA PRO A 117 -11.26 4.67 -14.07
C PRO A 117 -12.50 5.24 -13.37
N TYR A 118 -13.07 4.46 -12.45
CA TYR A 118 -14.21 4.88 -11.63
C TYR A 118 -13.82 6.12 -10.79
N PRO A 119 -14.66 7.17 -10.72
CA PRO A 119 -14.25 8.45 -10.12
C PRO A 119 -13.84 8.38 -8.65
N PHE A 120 -14.39 7.43 -7.88
CA PHE A 120 -14.12 7.32 -6.45
C PHE A 120 -14.16 5.88 -5.96
N GLY A 121 -13.01 5.34 -5.58
CA GLY A 121 -12.89 3.96 -5.11
C GLY A 121 -12.87 2.93 -6.24
N ILE A 122 -13.32 1.71 -5.95
CA ILE A 122 -13.31 0.59 -6.89
C ILE A 122 -14.65 0.49 -7.63
N ASP A 123 -14.60 0.18 -8.93
CA ASP A 123 -15.80 0.02 -9.76
C ASP A 123 -16.73 -1.09 -9.21
N PRO A 124 -18.05 -0.84 -9.10
CA PRO A 124 -19.02 -1.83 -8.64
C PRO A 124 -19.04 -3.14 -9.43
N ILE A 125 -18.65 -3.14 -10.71
CA ILE A 125 -18.68 -4.33 -11.57
C ILE A 125 -17.84 -5.48 -11.01
N TRP A 126 -16.78 -5.17 -10.27
CA TRP A 126 -15.91 -6.18 -9.69
C TRP A 126 -16.61 -7.03 -8.64
N ASN A 127 -17.70 -6.57 -8.01
CA ASN A 127 -18.37 -7.38 -7.01
C ASN A 127 -19.16 -8.55 -7.62
N ILE A 128 -19.65 -8.38 -8.86
CA ILE A 128 -20.36 -9.43 -9.61
C ILE A 128 -19.44 -10.29 -10.47
N ALA A 129 -18.18 -9.88 -10.64
CA ALA A 129 -17.20 -10.58 -11.46
C ALA A 129 -16.65 -11.84 -10.76
N THR A 130 -16.41 -12.90 -11.53
CA THR A 130 -15.82 -14.16 -11.02
C THR A 130 -14.34 -14.00 -10.68
N ASN A 131 -13.61 -13.15 -11.41
CA ASN A 131 -12.19 -12.86 -11.23
C ASN A 131 -11.89 -11.73 -10.22
N LYS A 132 -12.87 -11.35 -9.38
CA LYS A 132 -12.74 -10.24 -8.41
C LYS A 132 -11.56 -10.40 -7.45
N LEU A 133 -11.33 -11.61 -6.97
CA LEU A 133 -10.28 -11.90 -6.01
C LEU A 133 -8.89 -11.65 -6.60
N THR A 134 -8.69 -12.01 -7.87
CA THR A 134 -7.42 -11.79 -8.58
C THR A 134 -7.11 -10.29 -8.69
N PHE A 135 -8.10 -9.47 -9.06
CA PHE A 135 -7.94 -8.02 -9.14
C PHE A 135 -7.69 -7.38 -7.76
N LEU A 136 -8.58 -7.66 -6.80
CA LEU A 136 -8.51 -7.06 -5.46
C LEU A 136 -7.27 -7.47 -4.69
N ASN A 137 -6.81 -8.72 -4.79
CA ASN A 137 -5.60 -9.17 -4.11
C ASN A 137 -4.36 -8.47 -4.67
N SER A 138 -4.26 -8.33 -6.00
CA SER A 138 -3.18 -7.61 -6.66
C SER A 138 -3.14 -6.13 -6.23
N PHE A 139 -4.32 -5.49 -6.12
CA PHE A 139 -4.44 -4.12 -5.65
C PHE A 139 -4.07 -3.98 -4.16
N LYS A 140 -4.69 -4.78 -3.29
CA LYS A 140 -4.49 -4.71 -1.83
C LYS A 140 -3.05 -4.99 -1.43
N MET A 141 -2.37 -5.95 -2.07
CA MET A 141 -0.96 -6.24 -1.82
C MET A 141 -0.06 -5.06 -2.21
N LYS A 142 -0.28 -4.44 -3.37
CA LYS A 142 0.54 -3.28 -3.80
C LYS A 142 0.30 -2.08 -2.90
N MET A 143 -0.96 -1.81 -2.56
CA MET A 143 -1.32 -0.70 -1.68
C MET A 143 -0.73 -0.89 -0.27
N SER A 144 -0.77 -2.11 0.28
CA SER A 144 -0.19 -2.40 1.62
C SER A 144 1.33 -2.17 1.66
N VAL A 145 2.05 -2.57 0.60
CA VAL A 145 3.49 -2.30 0.46
C VAL A 145 3.77 -0.81 0.41
N ILE A 146 3.00 -0.04 -0.38
CA ILE A 146 3.16 1.43 -0.48
C ILE A 146 2.95 2.10 0.88
N LEU A 147 1.84 1.79 1.57
CA LEU A 147 1.55 2.36 2.88
C LEU A 147 2.61 1.98 3.92
N GLY A 148 3.05 0.71 3.92
CA GLY A 148 4.06 0.22 4.85
C GLY A 148 5.40 0.94 4.71
N ILE A 149 5.89 1.12 3.48
CA ILE A 149 7.18 1.76 3.22
C ILE A 149 7.13 3.25 3.55
N ILE A 150 6.07 3.96 3.17
CA ILE A 150 5.91 5.38 3.51
C ILE A 150 5.84 5.57 5.04
N HIS A 151 5.09 4.72 5.74
CA HIS A 151 4.97 4.79 7.21
C HIS A 151 6.31 4.49 7.90
N MET A 152 7.08 3.53 7.39
CA MET A 152 8.41 3.20 7.92
C MET A 152 9.43 4.32 7.66
N LEU A 153 9.44 4.89 6.45
CA LEU A 153 10.30 6.04 6.11
C LEU A 153 9.99 7.27 6.96
N PHE A 154 8.71 7.49 7.28
CA PHE A 154 8.30 8.52 8.23
C PHE A 154 8.86 8.24 9.64
N GLY A 155 8.83 6.99 10.11
CA GLY A 155 9.45 6.61 11.39
C GLY A 155 10.96 6.86 11.43
N VAL A 156 11.68 6.49 10.38
CA VAL A 156 13.13 6.71 10.28
C VAL A 156 13.45 8.21 10.21
N SER A 157 12.66 9.03 9.52
CA SER A 157 12.88 10.48 9.48
C SER A 157 12.74 11.17 10.85
N LEU A 158 11.89 10.65 11.74
CA LEU A 158 11.80 11.13 13.13
C LEU A 158 13.08 10.89 13.94
N SER A 159 13.86 9.87 13.61
CA SER A 159 15.16 9.61 14.28
C SER A 159 16.18 10.73 14.06
N LEU A 160 16.12 11.41 12.90
CA LEU A 160 16.96 12.57 12.60
C LEU A 160 16.70 13.71 13.59
N PHE A 161 15.43 14.04 13.82
CA PHE A 161 15.04 15.10 14.76
C PHE A 161 15.52 14.77 16.18
N ASN A 162 15.44 13.51 16.61
CA ASN A 162 15.99 13.08 17.89
C ASN A 162 17.51 13.29 17.96
N HIS A 163 18.27 12.90 16.93
CA HIS A 163 19.72 13.07 16.94
C HIS A 163 20.18 14.53 16.89
N ILE A 164 19.42 15.39 16.21
CA ILE A 164 19.63 16.84 16.21
C ILE A 164 19.36 17.41 17.60
N TYR A 165 18.22 17.07 18.22
CA TYR A 165 17.84 17.55 19.56
C TYR A 165 18.88 17.17 20.62
N PHE A 166 19.30 15.90 20.65
CA PHE A 166 20.31 15.42 21.59
C PHE A 166 21.75 15.78 21.22
N LYS A 167 21.97 16.55 20.13
CA LYS A 167 23.29 17.02 19.66
C LYS A 167 24.30 15.87 19.48
N LYS A 168 23.88 14.75 18.88
CA LYS A 168 24.71 13.56 18.62
C LYS A 168 25.05 13.41 17.13
N PRO A 169 26.00 14.20 16.58
CA PRO A 169 26.27 14.23 15.13
C PRO A 169 26.76 12.89 14.59
N LEU A 170 27.49 12.09 15.38
CA LEU A 170 27.96 10.76 14.98
C LEU A 170 26.82 9.81 14.61
N ASN A 171 25.66 9.92 15.29
CA ASN A 171 24.50 9.08 14.99
C ASN A 171 23.80 9.50 13.69
N ILE A 172 23.95 10.76 13.28
CA ILE A 172 23.38 11.25 12.02
C ILE A 172 24.18 10.67 10.86
N TYR A 173 25.50 10.84 10.86
CA TYR A 173 26.36 10.40 9.75
C TYR A 173 26.47 8.88 9.61
N PHE A 174 26.54 8.14 10.71
CA PHE A 174 26.75 6.69 10.70
C PHE A 174 25.50 5.86 11.04
N GLY A 175 24.36 6.51 11.29
CA GLY A 175 23.08 5.85 11.54
C GLY A 175 22.03 6.29 10.54
N PHE A 176 21.50 7.51 10.71
CA PHE A 176 20.38 8.00 9.90
C PHE A 176 20.66 8.03 8.39
N ILE A 177 21.80 8.58 7.96
CA ILE A 177 22.16 8.71 6.53
C ILE A 177 22.23 7.35 5.82
N PRO A 178 23.01 6.37 6.29
CA PRO A 178 23.06 5.07 5.61
C PRO A 178 21.74 4.31 5.72
N GLU A 179 20.97 4.46 6.80
CA GLU A 179 19.65 3.82 6.97
C GLU A 179 18.64 4.36 5.94
N ILE A 180 18.56 5.68 5.74
CA ILE A 180 17.64 6.26 4.76
C ILE A 180 18.05 5.91 3.31
N ILE A 181 19.35 5.88 3.00
CA ILE A 181 19.85 5.49 1.67
C ILE A 181 19.53 4.01 1.39
N PHE A 182 19.77 3.13 2.36
CA PHE A 182 19.46 1.70 2.25
C PHE A 182 17.95 1.46 2.01
N MET A 183 17.09 2.09 2.82
CA MET A 183 15.65 1.91 2.71
C MET A 183 15.07 2.48 1.41
N THR A 184 15.53 3.67 0.99
CA THR A 184 15.03 4.30 -0.24
C THR A 184 15.53 3.62 -1.51
N SER A 185 16.77 3.12 -1.53
CA SER A 185 17.34 2.43 -2.70
C SER A 185 16.64 1.11 -3.04
N LEU A 186 16.24 0.33 -2.02
CA LEU A 186 15.56 -0.95 -2.24
C LEU A 186 14.04 -0.80 -2.26
N PHE A 187 13.46 -0.37 -1.15
CA PHE A 187 12.01 -0.33 -0.97
C PHE A 187 11.38 0.91 -1.61
N GLY A 188 12.04 2.06 -1.54
CA GLY A 188 11.59 3.26 -2.25
C GLY A 188 11.52 3.03 -3.77
N TYR A 189 12.53 2.36 -4.34
CA TYR A 189 12.53 1.97 -5.75
C TYR A 189 11.37 1.01 -6.10
N LEU A 190 11.07 0.03 -5.23
CA LEU A 190 9.91 -0.85 -5.43
C LEU A 190 8.59 -0.07 -5.51
N VAL A 191 8.40 0.94 -4.65
CA VAL A 191 7.21 1.82 -4.70
C VAL A 191 7.12 2.57 -6.03
N ILE A 192 8.25 3.11 -6.51
CA ILE A 192 8.32 3.80 -7.81
C ILE A 192 7.94 2.84 -8.95
N LEU A 193 8.43 1.60 -8.92
CA LEU A 193 8.08 0.58 -9.93
C LEU A 193 6.58 0.24 -9.93
N ILE A 194 5.92 0.21 -8.77
CA ILE A 194 4.47 -0.03 -8.69
C ILE A 194 3.71 1.09 -9.39
N PHE A 195 4.02 2.35 -9.08
CA PHE A 195 3.38 3.51 -9.72
C PHE A 195 3.67 3.57 -11.21
N TYR A 196 4.93 3.33 -11.61
CA TYR A 196 5.32 3.29 -13.02
C TYR A 196 4.55 2.22 -13.78
N LYS A 197 4.44 1.00 -13.22
CA LYS A 197 3.68 -0.08 -13.85
C LYS A 197 2.20 0.26 -13.98
N TRP A 198 1.61 0.98 -13.02
CA TRP A 198 0.21 1.41 -13.09
C TRP A 198 -0.06 2.42 -14.21
N THR A 199 0.94 3.18 -14.66
CA THR A 199 0.75 4.21 -15.71
C THR A 199 1.33 3.82 -17.08
N ALA A 200 2.29 2.89 -17.13
CA ALA A 200 3.01 2.56 -18.36
C ALA A 200 2.42 1.39 -19.16
N TYR A 201 1.61 0.52 -18.52
CA TYR A 201 1.06 -0.67 -19.15
C TYR A 201 -0.46 -0.61 -19.24
N ASP A 202 -0.96 -0.61 -20.46
CA ASP A 202 -2.39 -0.64 -20.78
C ASP A 202 -2.83 -2.04 -21.24
N ALA A 203 -4.14 -2.17 -21.50
CA ALA A 203 -4.76 -3.39 -22.01
C ALA A 203 -4.05 -3.95 -23.27
N HIS A 204 -3.63 -3.07 -24.18
CA HIS A 204 -2.94 -3.44 -25.43
C HIS A 204 -1.55 -4.04 -25.22
N THR A 205 -0.84 -3.61 -24.17
CA THR A 205 0.53 -4.05 -23.86
C THR A 205 0.58 -5.07 -22.73
N SER A 206 -0.59 -5.56 -22.29
CA SER A 206 -0.73 -6.39 -21.09
C SER A 206 -0.06 -7.75 -21.20
N GLU A 207 0.04 -8.31 -22.42
CA GLU A 207 0.73 -9.58 -22.69
C GLU A 207 2.20 -9.54 -22.31
N HIS A 208 2.85 -8.40 -22.55
CA HIS A 208 4.26 -8.18 -22.23
C HIS A 208 4.43 -7.48 -20.88
N ALA A 209 3.43 -7.45 -20.00
CA ALA A 209 3.55 -6.77 -18.72
C ALA A 209 4.39 -7.61 -17.73
N PRO A 210 5.58 -7.14 -17.31
CA PRO A 210 6.48 -7.98 -16.54
C PRO A 210 6.06 -8.11 -15.06
N SER A 211 6.47 -9.19 -14.40
CA SER A 211 6.22 -9.38 -12.96
C SER A 211 7.17 -8.55 -12.10
N LEU A 212 6.62 -7.66 -11.26
CA LEU A 212 7.40 -6.81 -10.35
C LEU A 212 8.23 -7.64 -9.37
N LEU A 213 7.68 -8.76 -8.89
CA LEU A 213 8.36 -9.65 -7.94
C LEU A 213 9.61 -10.26 -8.58
N ILE A 214 9.50 -10.79 -9.80
CA ILE A 214 10.63 -11.43 -10.50
C ILE A 214 11.73 -10.41 -10.79
N HIS A 215 11.38 -9.20 -11.26
CA HIS A 215 12.37 -8.14 -11.44
C HIS A 215 13.06 -7.73 -10.14
N PHE A 216 12.32 -7.71 -9.03
CA PHE A 216 12.90 -7.40 -7.73
C PHE A 216 13.86 -8.50 -7.24
N ILE A 217 13.55 -9.78 -7.47
CA ILE A 217 14.48 -10.90 -7.18
C ILE A 217 15.72 -10.81 -8.08
N ASN A 218 15.52 -10.63 -9.38
CA ASN A 218 16.61 -10.56 -10.37
C ASN A 218 17.56 -9.39 -10.12
N MET A 219 17.06 -8.29 -9.55
CA MET A 219 17.88 -7.16 -9.11
C MET A 219 18.92 -7.59 -8.06
N PHE A 220 18.58 -8.44 -7.08
CA PHE A 220 19.53 -8.94 -6.09
C PHE A 220 20.45 -10.05 -6.61
N LEU A 221 19.95 -10.89 -7.53
CA LEU A 221 20.73 -11.98 -8.13
C LEU A 221 21.63 -11.52 -9.28
N PHE A 222 21.52 -10.26 -9.71
CA PHE A 222 22.18 -9.72 -10.91
C PHE A 222 21.94 -10.56 -12.18
N SER A 223 20.82 -11.28 -12.23
CA SER A 223 20.45 -12.17 -13.34
C SER A 223 19.43 -11.48 -14.24
N TYR A 224 19.89 -10.97 -15.37
CA TYR A 224 19.05 -10.28 -16.35
C TYR A 224 18.89 -11.17 -17.59
N PRO A 225 17.68 -11.68 -17.89
CA PRO A 225 17.46 -12.46 -19.11
C PRO A 225 17.68 -11.57 -20.35
N ASP A 226 18.49 -12.03 -21.29
CA ASP A 226 18.74 -11.32 -22.55
C ASP A 226 17.57 -11.48 -23.56
N SER A 227 16.70 -12.46 -23.34
CA SER A 227 15.57 -12.79 -24.22
C SER A 227 14.29 -13.06 -23.44
N GLY A 228 13.25 -12.24 -23.66
CA GLY A 228 11.86 -12.56 -23.28
C GLY A 228 11.26 -11.79 -22.09
N SER A 229 12.06 -11.16 -21.23
CA SER A 229 11.52 -10.23 -20.21
C SER A 229 11.59 -8.80 -20.71
N SER A 230 10.44 -8.23 -21.06
CA SER A 230 10.29 -6.80 -21.30
C SER A 230 10.83 -6.02 -20.10
N MET A 231 11.83 -5.16 -20.34
CA MET A 231 12.25 -4.20 -19.33
C MET A 231 11.13 -3.17 -19.14
N LEU A 232 10.95 -2.71 -17.91
CA LEU A 232 9.96 -1.68 -17.58
C LEU A 232 10.29 -0.35 -18.27
N TYR A 233 11.57 0.03 -18.28
CA TYR A 233 12.02 1.29 -18.86
C TYR A 233 13.46 1.19 -19.38
N SER A 234 13.84 2.14 -20.25
CA SER A 234 15.18 2.19 -20.84
C SER A 234 16.26 2.39 -19.78
N GLY A 235 17.31 1.57 -19.80
CA GLY A 235 18.42 1.64 -18.83
C GLY A 235 18.13 1.02 -17.46
N GLN A 236 17.03 0.26 -17.29
CA GLN A 236 16.65 -0.37 -16.02
C GLN A 236 17.79 -1.15 -15.36
N LYS A 237 18.52 -1.97 -16.12
CA LYS A 237 19.65 -2.77 -15.62
C LYS A 237 20.73 -1.92 -14.93
N GLY A 238 21.09 -0.79 -15.53
CA GLY A 238 22.11 0.11 -14.99
C GLY A 238 21.70 0.71 -13.65
N ILE A 239 20.45 1.21 -13.57
CA ILE A 239 19.92 1.80 -12.32
C ILE A 239 19.80 0.75 -11.22
N GLN A 240 19.26 -0.44 -11.53
CA GLN A 240 19.09 -1.51 -10.55
C GLN A 240 20.43 -1.97 -9.97
N CYS A 241 21.43 -2.21 -10.82
CA CYS A 241 22.77 -2.57 -10.36
C CYS A 241 23.39 -1.47 -9.47
N PHE A 242 23.26 -0.20 -9.87
CA PHE A 242 23.76 0.93 -9.08
C PHE A 242 23.11 0.99 -7.68
N LEU A 243 21.79 0.86 -7.61
CA LEU A 243 21.05 0.89 -6.34
C LEU A 243 21.46 -0.24 -5.40
N VAL A 244 21.64 -1.47 -5.92
CA VAL A 244 22.08 -2.61 -5.10
C VAL A 244 23.50 -2.42 -4.57
N VAL A 245 24.43 -1.93 -5.40
CA VAL A 245 25.81 -1.68 -4.97
C VAL A 245 25.85 -0.63 -3.86
N VAL A 246 25.08 0.46 -4.00
CA VAL A 246 24.95 1.49 -2.96
C VAL A 246 24.37 0.88 -1.68
N ALA A 247 23.30 0.08 -1.77
CA ALA A 247 22.69 -0.57 -0.61
C ALA A 247 23.66 -1.52 0.10
N LEU A 248 24.46 -2.29 -0.66
CA LEU A 248 25.49 -3.19 -0.11
C LEU A 248 26.60 -2.42 0.61
N LEU A 249 27.01 -1.25 0.11
CA LEU A 249 28.01 -0.38 0.77
C LEU A 249 27.47 0.24 2.08
N CYS A 250 26.17 0.47 2.20
CA CYS A 250 25.56 0.99 3.43
C CYS A 250 25.67 0.01 4.61
N VAL A 251 25.70 -1.30 4.38
CA VAL A 251 25.79 -2.33 5.45
C VAL A 251 27.09 -2.20 6.26
N PRO A 252 28.30 -2.29 5.66
CA PRO A 252 29.54 -2.06 6.40
C PRO A 252 29.64 -0.61 6.90
N TRP A 253 29.01 0.36 6.22
CA TRP A 253 28.96 1.74 6.68
C TRP A 253 28.34 1.87 8.08
N MET A 254 27.16 1.28 8.29
CA MET A 254 26.47 1.30 9.59
C MET A 254 27.22 0.50 10.65
N LEU A 255 27.73 -0.68 10.28
CA LEU A 255 28.25 -1.65 11.24
C LEU A 255 29.65 -1.27 11.76
N LEU A 256 30.56 -0.88 10.87
CA LEU A 256 31.99 -0.74 11.21
C LEU A 256 32.39 0.69 11.56
N PHE A 257 31.88 1.71 10.87
CA PHE A 257 32.44 3.05 11.01
C PHE A 257 32.15 3.69 12.37
N LYS A 258 30.94 3.51 12.90
CA LYS A 258 30.58 4.08 14.20
C LYS A 258 31.49 3.58 15.35
N PRO A 259 31.66 2.26 15.59
CA PRO A 259 32.55 1.79 16.65
C PRO A 259 34.02 2.12 16.39
N LEU A 260 34.49 2.08 15.13
CA LEU A 260 35.88 2.41 14.80
C LEU A 260 36.21 3.89 15.06
N VAL A 261 35.30 4.80 14.71
CA VAL A 261 35.47 6.24 14.98
C VAL A 261 35.45 6.50 16.48
N LEU A 262 34.54 5.87 17.24
CA LEU A 262 34.50 5.97 18.69
C LEU A 262 35.77 5.42 19.35
N ARG A 263 36.25 4.25 18.90
CA ARG A 263 37.53 3.68 19.37
C ARG A 263 38.70 4.62 19.09
N ARG A 264 38.75 5.22 17.91
CA ARG A 264 39.81 6.17 17.54
C ARG A 264 39.77 7.44 18.41
N GLN A 265 38.58 7.95 18.73
CA GLN A 265 38.41 9.07 19.66
C GLN A 265 38.84 8.70 21.08
N TYR A 266 38.48 7.49 21.55
CA TYR A 266 38.89 6.99 22.85
C TYR A 266 40.42 6.85 22.97
N LEU A 267 41.08 6.21 21.99
CA LEU A 267 42.54 6.06 21.98
C LEU A 267 43.25 7.42 21.96
N ARG A 268 42.76 8.39 21.16
CA ARG A 268 43.32 9.75 21.16
C ARG A 268 43.19 10.45 22.50
N ARG A 269 42.08 10.26 23.22
CA ARG A 269 41.90 10.83 24.57
C ARG A 269 42.78 10.17 25.63
N LYS A 270 43.22 8.92 25.42
CA LYS A 270 44.10 8.20 26.35
C LYS A 270 45.59 8.53 26.14
N HIS A 271 45.95 8.99 24.94
CA HIS A 271 47.31 9.40 24.58
C HIS A 271 47.58 10.91 24.78
N LEU A 272 46.59 11.68 25.22
CA LEU A 272 46.69 13.07 25.69
C LEU A 272 46.58 13.08 27.21
#